data_AF-A0A147K5G3-F1
#
_entry.id   AF-A0A147K5G3-F1
#
_cell.length_a   1.000
_cell.length_b   1.000
_cell.length_c   1.000
_cell.angle_alpha   90.00
_cell.angle_beta   90.00
_cell.angle_gamma   90.00
#
_symmetry.space_group_name_H-M   'P 1'
#
loop_
_entity.id
_entity.type
_entity.pdbx_description
1 polymer ?
#
loop_
_entity_poly.entity_id
_entity_poly.type
_entity_poly.pdbx_seq_one_letter_code
_entity_poly.pdbx_strand_id
1 'polypeptide(L)'
;MLKRIVQGCFLLIGGTLGVFLLDDLLKLTSLNDVALINNSYTTAIVGAIIFFLLTFWAVGYVVNFVKWLEDTLMNLPAIEIIFGSIGLMLGLLLAFLFGLPISMVEIPVFDTLIPILLSLFLGYMGFQVGIKKREEIISLFTIQSRQKKKSVEEEADVPSTSFKILDTSVIIDGRIADICQTGFLDGVIVIPQFVLEELQHIADSSDALKRNRGRRGLDILNRIQKELPIEVQIYEGDFEDIQEVDSKLVKLAKIMQGIVVTNDFNLNKVCDLQGVQVLNINDLANAVKPVVLPGEEMHVQVIKDGKEHNQGIAYLDDGTMIVVEEGKNYIGRYIDVLVTSVLQTSAGRMIFAKPKLLEKAL
;
A
#
# COMPACT_ATOMS: atom_id res chain seq x y z
N MET A 1 21.44 29.91 -23.91
CA MET A 1 22.33 30.76 -23.09
C MET A 1 23.63 30.04 -22.71
N LEU A 2 23.57 28.80 -22.20
CA LEU A 2 24.69 27.95 -21.75
C LEU A 2 26.06 28.14 -22.44
N LYS A 3 26.14 28.17 -23.78
CA LYS A 3 27.40 28.39 -24.53
C LYS A 3 28.20 29.62 -24.04
N ARG A 4 27.51 30.74 -23.74
CA ARG A 4 28.14 31.97 -23.21
C ARG A 4 28.60 31.83 -21.75
N ILE A 5 27.90 31.02 -20.96
CA ILE A 5 28.26 30.74 -19.56
C ILE A 5 29.55 29.91 -19.54
N VAL A 6 29.62 28.83 -20.34
CA VAL A 6 30.85 28.03 -20.50
C VAL A 6 32.02 28.89 -20.99
N GLN A 7 31.79 29.81 -21.93
CA GLN A 7 32.81 30.79 -22.37
C GLN A 7 33.29 31.71 -21.24
N GLY A 8 32.41 32.16 -20.35
CA GLY A 8 32.79 32.89 -19.14
C GLY A 8 33.62 32.05 -18.17
N CYS A 9 33.19 30.81 -17.90
CA CYS A 9 33.90 29.88 -17.02
C CYS A 9 35.31 29.56 -17.54
N PHE A 10 35.47 29.27 -18.83
CA PHE A 10 36.79 29.01 -19.43
C PHE A 10 37.71 30.24 -19.38
N LEU A 11 37.18 31.45 -19.59
CA LEU A 11 37.95 32.69 -19.48
C LEU A 11 38.45 32.91 -18.04
N LEU A 12 37.59 32.71 -17.04
CA LEU A 12 37.95 32.82 -15.62
C LEU A 12 38.96 31.75 -15.18
N ILE A 13 38.72 30.48 -15.52
CA ILE A 13 39.62 29.36 -15.23
C ILE A 13 40.96 29.53 -15.95
N GLY A 14 40.95 30.02 -17.19
CA GLY A 14 42.16 30.34 -17.94
C GLY A 14 42.94 31.51 -17.36
N GLY A 15 42.26 32.49 -16.78
CA GLY A 15 42.90 33.57 -16.04
C GLY A 15 43.60 33.07 -14.78
N THR A 16 42.91 32.28 -13.94
CA THR A 16 43.50 31.77 -12.69
C THR A 16 44.59 30.73 -12.94
N LEU A 17 44.36 29.73 -13.81
CA LEU A 17 45.40 28.79 -14.22
C LEU A 17 46.53 29.48 -15.00
N GLY A 18 46.23 30.58 -15.70
CA GLY A 18 47.23 31.44 -16.34
C GLY A 18 48.22 32.01 -15.32
N VAL A 19 47.74 32.56 -14.21
CA VAL A 19 48.62 33.08 -13.14
C VAL A 19 49.52 32.00 -12.57
N PHE A 20 48.99 30.81 -12.23
CA PHE A 20 49.79 29.75 -11.61
C PHE A 20 50.73 29.05 -12.61
N LEU A 21 50.18 28.56 -13.74
CA LEU A 21 50.93 27.69 -14.66
C LEU A 21 51.86 28.47 -15.60
N LEU A 22 51.54 29.71 -15.99
CA LEU A 22 52.45 30.50 -16.83
C LEU A 22 53.60 31.10 -16.03
N ASP A 23 53.41 31.41 -14.75
CA ASP A 23 54.49 31.85 -13.86
C ASP A 23 55.55 30.74 -13.70
N ASP A 24 55.13 29.51 -13.39
CA ASP A 24 56.05 28.37 -13.32
C ASP A 24 56.68 28.00 -14.68
N LEU A 25 55.95 28.16 -15.80
CA LEU A 25 56.50 27.97 -17.14
C LEU A 25 57.50 29.06 -17.53
N LEU A 26 57.29 30.31 -17.13
CA LEU A 26 58.21 31.44 -17.38
C LEU A 26 59.51 31.30 -16.59
N LYS A 27 59.43 30.79 -15.35
CA LYS A 27 60.62 30.36 -14.56
C LYS A 27 61.40 29.27 -15.29
N LEU A 28 60.70 28.24 -15.79
CA LEU A 28 61.34 27.11 -16.50
C LEU A 28 61.98 27.50 -17.85
N THR A 29 61.49 28.57 -18.49
CA THR A 29 61.94 29.04 -19.82
C THR A 29 62.88 30.25 -19.77
N SER A 30 63.27 30.69 -18.56
CA SER A 30 64.22 31.81 -18.33
C SER A 30 63.81 33.16 -18.94
N LEU A 31 62.51 33.36 -19.22
CA LEU A 31 61.96 34.64 -19.73
C LEU A 31 61.55 35.61 -18.58
N ASN A 32 62.06 35.34 -17.38
CA ASN A 32 61.63 35.94 -16.12
C ASN A 32 61.98 37.44 -15.98
N ASP A 33 63.04 37.89 -16.64
CA ASP A 33 63.62 39.23 -16.46
C ASP A 33 62.83 40.35 -17.15
N VAL A 34 61.86 40.02 -18.01
CA VAL A 34 61.01 41.00 -18.68
C VAL A 34 59.84 41.38 -17.77
N ALA A 35 60.03 42.40 -16.93
CA ALA A 35 59.05 42.87 -15.93
C ALA A 35 57.67 43.31 -16.49
N LEU A 36 57.54 43.51 -17.81
CA LEU A 36 56.25 43.72 -18.49
C LEU A 36 55.46 42.41 -18.72
N ILE A 37 56.18 41.29 -18.85
CA ILE A 37 55.61 39.95 -19.07
C ILE A 37 55.43 39.23 -17.74
N ASN A 38 56.44 39.27 -16.86
CA ASN A 38 56.31 38.77 -15.49
C ASN A 38 55.53 39.77 -14.60
N ASN A 39 54.23 39.80 -14.83
CA ASN A 39 53.26 40.46 -13.98
C ASN A 39 52.01 39.57 -13.91
N SER A 40 51.47 39.33 -12.72
CA SER A 40 50.28 38.53 -12.48
C SER A 40 49.08 38.97 -13.35
N TYR A 41 48.94 40.27 -13.62
CA TYR A 41 47.91 40.77 -14.54
C TYR A 41 48.19 40.37 -16.01
N THR A 42 49.45 40.37 -16.45
CA THR A 42 49.83 39.96 -17.81
C THR A 42 49.66 38.45 -18.01
N THR A 43 50.08 37.62 -17.06
CA THR A 43 49.90 36.16 -17.13
C THR A 43 48.42 35.75 -17.04
N ALA A 44 47.62 36.44 -16.22
CA ALA A 44 46.16 36.28 -16.20
C ALA A 44 45.53 36.59 -17.57
N ILE A 45 45.90 37.72 -18.20
CA ILE A 45 45.36 38.11 -19.51
C ILE A 45 45.76 37.10 -20.59
N VAL A 46 47.02 36.67 -20.63
CA VAL A 46 47.51 35.68 -21.61
C VAL A 46 46.84 34.33 -21.43
N GLY A 47 46.72 33.84 -20.19
CA GLY A 47 46.01 32.58 -19.90
C GLY A 47 44.52 32.64 -20.26
N ALA A 48 43.84 33.75 -19.93
CA ALA A 48 42.45 33.98 -20.30
C ALA A 48 42.25 33.99 -21.83
N ILE A 49 43.15 34.61 -22.60
CA ILE A 49 43.13 34.59 -24.07
C ILE A 49 43.32 33.17 -24.62
N ILE A 50 44.30 32.42 -24.10
CA ILE A 50 44.59 31.04 -24.53
C ILE A 50 43.37 30.13 -24.30
N PHE A 51 42.78 30.16 -23.11
CA PHE A 51 41.59 29.35 -22.81
C PHE A 51 40.35 29.83 -23.55
N PHE A 52 40.18 31.13 -23.78
CA PHE A 52 39.09 31.66 -24.62
C PHE A 52 39.19 31.16 -26.07
N LEU A 53 40.41 31.09 -26.64
CA LEU A 53 40.64 30.47 -27.94
C LEU A 53 40.35 28.96 -27.92
N LEU A 54 40.86 28.22 -26.93
CA LEU A 54 40.59 26.79 -26.74
C LEU A 54 39.08 26.50 -26.60
N THR A 55 38.32 27.43 -26.04
CA THR A 55 36.88 27.31 -25.86
C THR A 55 36.13 27.17 -27.19
N PHE A 56 36.59 27.79 -28.30
CA PHE A 56 35.88 27.67 -29.58
C PHE A 56 35.78 26.21 -30.07
N TRP A 57 36.75 25.37 -29.72
CA TRP A 57 36.73 23.93 -29.95
C TRP A 57 36.02 23.18 -28.80
N ALA A 58 36.45 23.39 -27.55
CA ALA A 58 35.99 22.60 -26.40
C ALA A 58 34.50 22.80 -26.07
N VAL A 59 33.93 23.98 -26.34
CA VAL A 59 32.56 24.33 -25.92
C VAL A 59 31.48 23.45 -26.54
N GLY A 60 31.72 22.87 -27.72
CA GLY A 60 30.78 21.92 -28.33
C GLY A 60 30.61 20.66 -27.46
N TYR A 61 31.73 20.07 -27.05
CA TYR A 61 31.75 18.90 -26.18
C TYR A 61 31.20 19.21 -24.79
N VAL A 62 31.61 20.32 -24.18
CA VAL A 62 31.11 20.71 -22.84
C VAL A 62 29.61 21.00 -22.85
N VAL A 63 29.08 21.71 -23.87
CA VAL A 63 27.64 21.95 -23.99
C VAL A 63 26.87 20.66 -24.24
N ASN A 64 27.39 19.73 -25.06
CA ASN A 64 26.74 18.45 -25.29
C ASN A 64 26.78 17.52 -24.07
N PHE A 65 27.87 17.53 -23.30
CA PHE A 65 27.98 16.79 -22.04
C PHE A 65 27.05 17.35 -20.96
N VAL A 66 26.98 18.68 -20.81
CA VAL A 66 26.03 19.32 -19.88
C VAL A 66 24.59 19.04 -20.31
N LYS A 67 24.26 19.07 -21.60
CA LYS A 67 22.95 18.64 -22.11
C LYS A 67 22.66 17.18 -21.83
N TRP A 68 23.61 16.28 -22.05
CA TRP A 68 23.42 14.85 -21.75
C TRP A 68 23.19 14.60 -20.25
N LEU A 69 23.86 15.36 -19.37
CA LEU A 69 23.56 15.37 -17.94
C LEU A 69 22.18 15.98 -17.65
N GLU A 70 21.81 17.10 -18.29
CA GLU A 70 20.51 17.76 -18.16
C GLU A 70 19.37 16.80 -18.55
N ASP A 71 19.46 16.18 -19.73
CA ASP A 71 18.53 15.15 -20.22
C ASP A 71 18.50 13.93 -19.27
N THR A 72 19.66 13.45 -18.80
CA THR A 72 19.74 12.28 -17.91
C THR A 72 19.12 12.58 -16.53
N LEU A 73 19.39 13.74 -15.95
CA LEU A 73 18.82 14.15 -14.67
C LEU A 73 17.32 14.49 -14.77
N MET A 74 16.85 15.03 -15.90
CA MET A 74 15.42 15.30 -16.11
C MET A 74 14.60 14.03 -16.38
N ASN A 75 15.21 12.98 -16.95
CA ASN A 75 14.54 11.69 -17.18
C ASN A 75 14.63 10.74 -15.96
N LEU A 76 15.49 11.02 -14.97
CA LEU A 76 15.53 10.26 -13.72
C LEU A 76 14.41 10.70 -12.76
N PRO A 77 13.67 9.78 -12.14
CA PRO A 77 12.72 10.11 -11.09
C PRO A 77 13.42 10.86 -9.94
N ALA A 78 12.85 11.97 -9.49
CA ALA A 78 13.47 12.82 -8.45
C ALA A 78 13.79 12.06 -7.15
N ILE A 79 13.02 11.00 -6.85
CA ILE A 79 13.25 10.10 -5.72
C ILE A 79 14.57 9.31 -5.83
N GLU A 80 14.99 8.93 -7.04
CA GLU A 80 16.28 8.27 -7.30
C GLU A 80 17.45 9.25 -7.13
N ILE A 81 17.27 10.51 -7.54
CA ILE A 81 18.28 11.57 -7.34
C ILE A 81 18.48 11.82 -5.84
N ILE A 82 17.39 11.87 -5.07
CA ILE A 82 17.42 12.03 -3.61
C ILE A 82 18.14 10.85 -2.95
N PHE A 83 17.67 9.61 -3.12
CA PHE A 83 18.31 8.47 -2.45
C PHE A 83 19.70 8.12 -2.98
N GLY A 84 19.97 8.35 -4.27
CA GLY A 84 21.31 8.28 -4.84
C GLY A 84 22.28 9.29 -4.21
N SER A 85 21.86 10.54 -4.00
CA SER A 85 22.70 11.56 -3.34
C SER A 85 22.94 11.28 -1.85
N ILE A 86 21.92 10.78 -1.13
CA ILE A 86 22.06 10.33 0.27
C ILE A 86 23.02 9.13 0.35
N GLY A 87 22.86 8.12 -0.52
CA GLY A 87 23.74 6.97 -0.59
C GLY A 87 25.18 7.34 -0.95
N LEU A 88 25.37 8.27 -1.88
CA LEU A 88 26.69 8.82 -2.24
C LEU A 88 27.34 9.54 -1.05
N MET A 89 26.59 10.39 -0.35
CA MET A 89 27.08 11.12 0.84
C MET A 89 27.51 10.15 1.96
N LEU A 90 26.72 9.10 2.21
CA LEU A 90 27.08 8.05 3.17
C LEU A 90 28.30 7.24 2.71
N GLY A 91 28.38 6.91 1.41
CA GLY A 91 29.54 6.22 0.82
C GLY A 91 30.84 7.02 0.95
N LEU A 92 30.80 8.33 0.70
CA LEU A 92 31.95 9.23 0.89
C LEU A 92 32.30 9.42 2.38
N LEU A 93 31.31 9.48 3.28
CA LEU A 93 31.55 9.56 4.72
C LEU A 93 32.24 8.30 5.26
N LEU A 94 31.84 7.12 4.78
CA LEU A 94 32.54 5.87 5.07
C LEU A 94 33.94 5.84 4.47
N ALA A 95 34.13 6.29 3.23
CA ALA A 95 35.45 6.38 2.59
C ALA A 95 36.41 7.30 3.34
N PHE A 96 35.93 8.44 3.82
CA PHE A 96 36.69 9.35 4.67
C PHE A 96 37.08 8.66 6.00
N LEU A 97 36.12 8.03 6.68
CA LEU A 97 36.36 7.37 7.96
C LEU A 97 37.36 6.20 7.86
N PHE A 98 37.30 5.41 6.78
CA PHE A 98 38.30 4.37 6.48
C PHE A 98 39.62 4.94 5.94
N GLY A 99 39.60 6.12 5.32
CA GLY A 99 40.79 6.83 4.86
C GLY A 99 41.70 7.28 6.01
N LEU A 100 41.13 7.74 7.13
CA LEU A 100 41.89 8.22 8.30
C LEU A 100 43.00 7.26 8.79
N PRO A 101 42.72 5.98 9.13
CA PRO A 101 43.77 5.04 9.54
C PRO A 101 44.73 4.66 8.40
N ILE A 102 44.32 4.79 7.13
CA ILE A 102 45.20 4.53 5.97
C ILE A 102 46.20 5.68 5.80
N SER A 103 45.78 6.93 5.98
CA SER A 103 46.68 8.12 5.95
C SER A 103 47.67 8.17 7.12
N MET A 104 47.47 7.37 8.18
CA MET A 104 48.45 7.21 9.26
C MET A 104 49.55 6.20 8.94
N VAL A 105 49.49 5.51 7.79
CA VAL A 105 50.56 4.65 7.29
C VAL A 105 51.43 5.49 6.35
N GLU A 106 52.59 5.95 6.84
CA GLU A 106 53.50 6.91 6.18
C GLU A 106 54.22 6.37 4.93
N ILE A 107 53.47 5.87 3.95
CA ILE A 107 53.95 5.42 2.64
C ILE A 107 53.40 6.41 1.60
N PRO A 108 54.22 7.32 1.03
CA PRO A 108 53.74 8.51 0.30
C PRO A 108 52.79 8.25 -0.88
N VAL A 109 52.87 7.09 -1.53
CA VAL A 109 51.98 6.72 -2.65
C VAL A 109 50.63 6.19 -2.14
N PHE A 110 50.61 5.55 -0.97
CA PHE A 110 49.42 4.90 -0.41
C PHE A 110 48.51 5.93 0.27
N ASP A 111 49.10 6.84 1.06
CA ASP A 111 48.41 7.94 1.75
C ASP A 111 47.57 8.80 0.77
N THR A 112 48.13 9.20 -0.37
CA THR A 112 47.37 10.03 -1.33
C THR A 112 46.45 9.20 -2.23
N LEU A 113 46.92 8.09 -2.83
CA LEU A 113 46.14 7.42 -3.89
C LEU A 113 45.03 6.52 -3.35
N ILE A 114 45.22 5.85 -2.20
CA ILE A 114 44.22 4.89 -1.71
C ILE A 114 42.94 5.59 -1.22
N PRO A 115 42.98 6.67 -0.43
CA PRO A 115 41.76 7.41 -0.05
C PRO A 115 41.00 7.99 -1.26
N ILE A 116 41.69 8.40 -2.34
CA ILE A 116 41.04 8.86 -3.57
C ILE A 116 40.30 7.71 -4.27
N LEU A 117 40.98 6.57 -4.48
CA LEU A 117 40.37 5.39 -5.11
C LEU A 117 39.23 4.80 -4.25
N LEU A 118 39.40 4.79 -2.93
CA LEU A 118 38.40 4.36 -1.96
C LEU A 118 37.17 5.28 -1.97
N SER A 119 37.37 6.59 -2.06
CA SER A 119 36.29 7.58 -2.18
C SER A 119 35.52 7.43 -3.50
N LEU A 120 36.22 7.22 -4.62
CA LEU A 120 35.58 6.95 -5.90
C LEU A 120 34.76 5.66 -5.85
N PHE A 121 35.33 4.59 -5.31
CA PHE A 121 34.69 3.28 -5.22
C PHE A 121 33.48 3.26 -4.27
N LEU A 122 33.64 3.71 -3.02
CA LEU A 122 32.57 3.73 -2.03
C LEU A 122 31.53 4.81 -2.30
N GLY A 123 31.89 5.94 -2.90
CA GLY A 123 30.94 6.95 -3.38
C GLY A 123 30.06 6.39 -4.50
N TYR A 124 30.64 5.70 -5.48
CA TYR A 124 29.89 5.02 -6.54
C TYR A 124 29.03 3.86 -6.01
N MET A 125 29.57 3.01 -5.13
CA MET A 125 28.81 1.92 -4.51
C MET A 125 27.66 2.46 -3.63
N GLY A 126 27.90 3.52 -2.88
CA GLY A 126 26.88 4.21 -2.09
C GLY A 126 25.76 4.79 -2.96
N PHE A 127 26.10 5.44 -4.07
CA PHE A 127 25.13 5.93 -5.07
C PHE A 127 24.31 4.78 -5.69
N GLN A 128 24.98 3.71 -6.11
CA GLN A 128 24.35 2.51 -6.70
C GLN A 128 23.40 1.81 -5.72
N VAL A 129 23.80 1.67 -4.44
CA VAL A 129 22.94 1.15 -3.38
C VAL A 129 21.79 2.11 -3.11
N GLY A 130 22.03 3.41 -3.00
CA GLY A 130 21.01 4.43 -2.80
C GLY A 130 19.87 4.36 -3.83
N ILE A 131 20.20 4.20 -5.12
CA ILE A 131 19.18 4.03 -6.17
C ILE A 131 18.55 2.62 -6.12
N LYS A 132 19.34 1.55 -6.13
CA LYS A 132 18.82 0.17 -6.27
C LYS A 132 18.11 -0.37 -5.04
N LYS A 133 18.42 0.16 -3.86
CA LYS A 133 17.82 -0.20 -2.56
C LYS A 133 16.92 0.91 -2.02
N ARG A 134 16.55 1.91 -2.83
CA ARG A 134 15.67 3.03 -2.44
C ARG A 134 14.40 2.56 -1.72
N GLU A 135 13.75 1.49 -2.20
CA GLU A 135 12.48 0.98 -1.65
C GLU A 135 12.68 0.31 -0.28
N GLU A 136 13.80 -0.39 -0.07
CA GLU A 136 14.20 -0.91 1.24
C GLU A 136 14.63 0.21 2.21
N ILE A 137 15.26 1.28 1.71
CA ILE A 137 15.59 2.46 2.53
C ILE A 137 14.32 3.23 2.91
N ILE A 138 13.38 3.41 1.98
CA ILE A 138 12.07 4.02 2.21
C ILE A 138 11.28 3.21 3.25
N SER A 139 11.24 1.88 3.16
CA SER A 139 10.47 1.05 4.10
C SER A 139 11.00 1.17 5.53
N LEU A 140 12.32 1.24 5.72
CA LEU A 140 12.93 1.51 7.02
C LEU A 140 12.54 2.89 7.59
N PHE A 141 12.46 3.92 6.75
CA PHE A 141 12.00 5.26 7.18
C PHE A 141 10.47 5.34 7.39
N THR A 142 9.63 4.59 6.66
CA THR A 142 8.18 4.59 6.88
C THR A 142 7.76 3.90 8.17
N ILE A 143 8.54 2.91 8.65
CA ILE A 143 8.39 2.35 10.02
C ILE A 143 8.53 3.47 11.07
N GLN A 144 9.48 4.38 10.89
CA GLN A 144 9.68 5.53 11.77
C GLN A 144 8.66 6.66 11.55
N SER A 145 8.12 6.79 10.33
CA SER A 145 7.12 7.83 9.96
C SER A 145 5.68 7.49 10.38
N ARG A 146 5.34 6.19 10.55
CA ARG A 146 4.00 5.72 10.99
C ARG A 146 3.50 6.35 12.30
N GLN A 147 4.37 6.97 13.10
CA GLN A 147 3.99 7.72 14.30
C GLN A 147 3.38 9.13 14.07
N LYS A 148 3.36 9.71 12.85
CA LYS A 148 3.13 11.17 12.70
C LYS A 148 1.90 11.67 11.91
N LYS A 149 1.32 10.92 10.96
CA LYS A 149 0.06 11.17 10.20
C LYS A 149 -0.12 10.03 9.17
N LYS A 150 -1.29 9.45 8.82
CA LYS A 150 -2.72 9.88 8.70
C LYS A 150 -2.98 10.87 7.57
N SER A 151 -3.96 10.55 6.70
CA SER A 151 -4.31 11.21 5.42
C SER A 151 -3.23 11.04 4.33
N VAL A 152 -3.51 10.57 3.10
CA VAL A 152 -4.77 10.13 2.44
C VAL A 152 -4.48 8.87 1.59
N GLU A 153 -5.47 8.02 1.30
CA GLU A 153 -5.42 7.02 0.19
C GLU A 153 -5.47 7.72 -1.20
N GLU A 154 -5.32 7.07 -2.36
CA GLU A 154 -4.91 5.69 -2.75
C GLU A 154 -3.51 5.74 -3.45
N GLU A 155 -2.84 4.71 -3.99
CA GLU A 155 -2.89 3.23 -4.09
C GLU A 155 -1.40 2.80 -4.40
N ALA A 156 -0.90 1.55 -4.35
CA ALA A 156 -1.39 0.22 -3.95
C ALA A 156 -0.20 -0.59 -3.35
N ASP A 157 -0.47 -1.82 -2.93
CA ASP A 157 0.52 -2.89 -2.65
C ASP A 157 1.58 -2.65 -1.54
N VAL A 158 1.09 -2.21 -0.38
CA VAL A 158 1.62 -2.63 0.93
C VAL A 158 0.43 -3.16 1.73
N PRO A 159 0.54 -4.25 2.50
CA PRO A 159 -0.53 -4.65 3.42
C PRO A 159 -0.74 -3.56 4.47
N SER A 160 -1.73 -2.70 4.24
CA SER A 160 -2.35 -1.88 5.26
C SER A 160 -3.03 -2.84 6.25
N THR A 161 -2.67 -2.73 7.53
CA THR A 161 -3.36 -3.52 8.57
C THR A 161 -4.78 -3.01 8.66
N SER A 162 -5.70 -3.72 8.02
CA SER A 162 -7.03 -3.22 7.69
C SER A 162 -7.89 -3.15 8.97
N PHE A 163 -8.12 -1.95 9.49
CA PHE A 163 -8.87 -1.77 10.73
C PHE A 163 -10.34 -2.12 10.50
N LYS A 164 -10.84 -3.15 11.18
CA LYS A 164 -12.23 -3.62 11.13
C LYS A 164 -12.98 -3.13 12.36
N ILE A 165 -13.73 -2.04 12.21
CA ILE A 165 -14.43 -1.37 13.32
C ILE A 165 -15.78 -2.07 13.54
N LEU A 166 -15.98 -2.68 14.71
CA LEU A 166 -17.20 -3.42 15.01
C LEU A 166 -18.32 -2.53 15.54
N ASP A 167 -19.52 -2.75 15.00
CA ASP A 167 -20.79 -2.22 15.49
C ASP A 167 -21.45 -3.17 16.52
N THR A 168 -22.11 -2.59 17.52
CA THR A 168 -23.06 -3.23 18.45
C THR A 168 -23.97 -4.28 17.77
N SER A 169 -24.52 -3.98 16.58
CA SER A 169 -25.43 -4.90 15.87
C SER A 169 -24.78 -6.22 15.44
N VAL A 170 -23.47 -6.20 15.18
CA VAL A 170 -22.64 -7.35 14.80
C VAL A 170 -22.22 -8.16 16.02
N ILE A 171 -21.85 -7.46 17.08
CA ILE A 171 -21.41 -8.05 18.34
C ILE A 171 -22.57 -8.83 19.00
N ILE A 172 -23.78 -8.26 19.01
CA ILE A 172 -24.98 -8.91 19.58
C ILE A 172 -25.44 -10.12 18.75
N ASP A 173 -25.23 -10.12 17.42
CA ASP A 173 -25.54 -11.24 16.54
C ASP A 173 -24.60 -12.44 16.78
N GLY A 174 -23.31 -12.17 16.94
CA GLY A 174 -22.31 -13.14 17.38
C GLY A 174 -21.62 -13.96 16.28
N ARG A 175 -22.18 -14.06 15.05
CA ARG A 175 -21.55 -14.79 13.93
C ARG A 175 -20.14 -14.29 13.60
N ILE A 176 -19.85 -13.03 13.92
CA ILE A 176 -18.53 -12.41 13.78
C ILE A 176 -17.41 -13.18 14.49
N ALA A 177 -17.67 -13.75 15.67
CA ALA A 177 -16.64 -14.53 16.38
C ALA A 177 -16.28 -15.80 15.62
N ASP A 178 -17.26 -16.44 14.99
CA ASP A 178 -17.05 -17.66 14.20
C ASP A 178 -16.38 -17.35 12.85
N ILE A 179 -16.70 -16.21 12.23
CA ILE A 179 -16.04 -15.70 11.00
C ILE A 179 -14.58 -15.29 11.25
N CYS A 180 -14.29 -14.68 12.41
CA CYS A 180 -12.91 -14.43 12.85
C CYS A 180 -12.17 -15.75 13.13
N GLN A 181 -12.86 -16.77 13.66
CA GLN A 181 -12.26 -18.08 13.93
C GLN A 181 -11.89 -18.86 12.66
N THR A 182 -12.59 -18.67 11.53
CA THR A 182 -12.19 -19.28 10.24
C THR A 182 -11.02 -18.56 9.57
N GLY A 183 -10.60 -17.39 10.06
CA GLY A 183 -9.59 -16.55 9.42
C GLY A 183 -10.09 -15.85 8.15
N PHE A 184 -11.40 -15.81 7.91
CA PHE A 184 -11.98 -15.12 6.75
C PHE A 184 -11.93 -13.59 6.89
N LEU A 185 -11.94 -13.07 8.12
CA LEU A 185 -11.76 -11.65 8.39
C LEU A 185 -10.30 -11.36 8.77
N ASP A 186 -9.63 -10.51 7.97
CA ASP A 186 -8.24 -10.09 8.15
C ASP A 186 -8.12 -8.79 8.98
N GLY A 187 -6.89 -8.41 9.31
CA GLY A 187 -6.58 -7.10 9.90
C GLY A 187 -6.76 -7.02 11.42
N VAL A 188 -6.99 -5.81 11.93
CA VAL A 188 -7.13 -5.51 13.37
C VAL A 188 -8.60 -5.23 13.68
N ILE A 189 -9.18 -5.98 14.60
CA ILE A 189 -10.52 -5.71 15.15
C ILE A 189 -10.44 -4.49 16.06
N VAL A 190 -11.19 -3.44 15.73
CA VAL A 190 -11.31 -2.22 16.54
C VAL A 190 -12.65 -2.22 17.25
N ILE A 191 -12.63 -2.14 18.58
CA ILE A 191 -13.80 -2.03 19.44
C ILE A 191 -13.82 -0.62 20.05
N PRO A 192 -14.72 0.28 19.64
CA PRO A 192 -14.82 1.61 20.23
C PRO A 192 -15.36 1.56 21.66
N GLN A 193 -14.90 2.46 22.54
CA GLN A 193 -15.42 2.55 23.91
C GLN A 193 -16.93 2.85 23.93
N PHE A 194 -17.41 3.75 23.07
CA PHE A 194 -18.84 4.06 22.97
C PHE A 194 -19.71 2.86 22.54
N VAL A 195 -19.13 1.84 21.87
CA VAL A 195 -19.82 0.56 21.56
C VAL A 195 -19.86 -0.35 22.79
N LEU A 196 -18.81 -0.36 23.63
CA LEU A 196 -18.81 -1.06 24.92
C LEU A 196 -19.83 -0.45 25.90
N GLU A 197 -19.97 0.87 25.91
CA GLU A 197 -20.93 1.60 26.74
C GLU A 197 -22.38 1.35 26.30
N GLU A 198 -22.68 1.39 24.99
CA GLU A 198 -24.00 1.01 24.47
C GLU A 198 -24.33 -0.47 24.78
N LEU A 199 -23.37 -1.39 24.66
CA LEU A 199 -23.56 -2.79 25.06
C LEU A 199 -23.85 -2.96 26.56
N GLN A 200 -23.22 -2.15 27.42
CA GLN A 200 -23.51 -2.12 28.85
C GLN A 200 -24.91 -1.55 29.14
N HIS A 201 -25.30 -0.44 28.51
CA HIS A 201 -26.65 0.11 28.63
C HIS A 201 -27.75 -0.87 28.14
N ILE A 202 -27.47 -1.64 27.09
CA ILE A 202 -28.35 -2.74 26.65
C ILE A 202 -28.36 -3.89 27.67
N ALA A 203 -27.22 -4.24 28.27
CA ALA A 203 -27.09 -5.30 29.27
C ALA A 203 -27.76 -4.98 30.62
N ASP A 204 -27.83 -3.70 31.01
CA ASP A 204 -28.52 -3.24 32.22
C ASP A 204 -29.97 -2.80 31.97
N SER A 205 -30.46 -2.93 30.73
CA SER A 205 -31.85 -2.64 30.38
C SER A 205 -32.84 -3.45 31.23
N SER A 206 -33.97 -2.84 31.60
CA SER A 206 -35.04 -3.51 32.36
C SER A 206 -35.71 -4.65 31.57
N ASP A 207 -35.80 -4.51 30.25
CA ASP A 207 -36.24 -5.54 29.30
C ASP A 207 -35.29 -6.75 29.33
N ALA A 208 -35.82 -7.92 29.68
CA ALA A 208 -35.07 -9.16 29.78
C ALA A 208 -34.46 -9.62 28.44
N LEU A 209 -35.12 -9.35 27.31
CA LEU A 209 -34.61 -9.73 25.99
C LEU A 209 -33.44 -8.84 25.58
N LYS A 210 -33.52 -7.52 25.83
CA LYS A 210 -32.40 -6.59 25.64
C LYS A 210 -31.22 -6.95 26.54
N ARG A 211 -31.47 -7.11 27.85
CA ARG A 211 -30.46 -7.53 28.83
C ARG A 211 -29.70 -8.80 28.43
N ASN A 212 -30.43 -9.83 28.00
CA ASN A 212 -29.81 -11.09 27.56
C ASN A 212 -28.98 -10.90 26.27
N ARG A 213 -29.43 -10.04 25.34
CA ARG A 213 -28.69 -9.70 24.11
C ARG A 213 -27.41 -8.89 24.39
N GLY A 214 -27.47 -7.90 25.29
CA GLY A 214 -26.31 -7.10 25.69
C GLY A 214 -25.24 -7.95 26.38
N ARG A 215 -25.65 -8.80 27.34
CA ARG A 215 -24.75 -9.76 28.01
C ARG A 215 -24.09 -10.71 27.01
N ARG A 216 -24.87 -11.33 26.11
CA ARG A 216 -24.32 -12.16 25.02
C ARG A 216 -23.31 -11.40 24.15
N GLY A 217 -23.54 -10.12 23.87
CA GLY A 217 -22.58 -9.28 23.14
C GLY A 217 -21.26 -9.11 23.89
N LEU A 218 -21.30 -8.83 25.19
CA LEU A 218 -20.11 -8.73 26.04
C LEU A 218 -19.37 -10.09 26.15
N ASP A 219 -20.10 -11.20 26.25
CA ASP A 219 -19.52 -12.56 26.23
C ASP A 219 -18.82 -12.86 24.89
N ILE A 220 -19.42 -12.44 23.76
CA ILE A 220 -18.83 -12.56 22.42
C ILE A 220 -17.55 -11.72 22.29
N LEU A 221 -17.51 -10.48 22.80
CA LEU A 221 -16.29 -9.67 22.80
C LEU A 221 -15.17 -10.29 23.65
N ASN A 222 -15.54 -10.84 24.81
CA ASN A 222 -14.62 -11.54 25.70
C ASN A 222 -14.01 -12.80 25.03
N ARG A 223 -14.80 -13.54 24.24
CA ARG A 223 -14.31 -14.63 23.35
C ARG A 223 -13.38 -14.09 22.25
N ILE A 224 -13.79 -13.04 21.54
CA ILE A 224 -12.97 -12.42 20.47
C ILE A 224 -11.61 -11.95 20.99
N GLN A 225 -11.55 -11.37 22.19
CA GLN A 225 -10.31 -10.86 22.80
C GLN A 225 -9.36 -11.95 23.33
N LYS A 226 -9.85 -13.15 23.67
CA LYS A 226 -9.07 -14.16 24.41
C LYS A 226 -8.88 -15.50 23.71
N GLU A 227 -9.80 -15.88 22.83
CA GLU A 227 -9.85 -17.23 22.24
C GLU A 227 -9.52 -17.23 20.74
N LEU A 228 -9.55 -16.07 20.08
CA LEU A 228 -9.37 -15.96 18.63
C LEU A 228 -7.96 -15.46 18.25
N PRO A 229 -7.39 -15.91 17.12
CA PRO A 229 -6.02 -15.56 16.71
C PRO A 229 -5.91 -14.20 16.00
N ILE A 230 -6.84 -13.27 16.24
CA ILE A 230 -6.92 -11.97 15.58
C ILE A 230 -6.50 -10.85 16.54
N GLU A 231 -5.85 -9.79 16.04
CA GLU A 231 -5.46 -8.65 16.87
C GLU A 231 -6.69 -7.81 17.22
N VAL A 232 -6.87 -7.50 18.51
CA VAL A 232 -8.03 -6.75 19.03
C VAL A 232 -7.56 -5.49 19.75
N GLN A 233 -7.95 -4.33 19.23
CA GLN A 233 -7.66 -3.01 19.78
C GLN A 233 -8.94 -2.37 20.33
N ILE A 234 -8.88 -1.87 21.57
CA ILE A 234 -9.92 -0.98 22.11
C ILE A 234 -9.56 0.46 21.72
N TYR A 235 -10.54 1.24 21.26
CA TYR A 235 -10.39 2.65 20.93
C TYR A 235 -11.09 3.52 21.98
N GLU A 236 -10.30 4.16 22.84
CA GLU A 236 -10.73 4.99 23.99
C GLU A 236 -11.19 6.41 23.60
N GLY A 237 -11.09 6.80 22.32
CA GLY A 237 -11.51 8.12 21.87
C GLY A 237 -13.02 8.20 21.65
N ASP A 238 -13.62 9.33 22.04
CA ASP A 238 -15.02 9.65 21.74
C ASP A 238 -15.17 10.98 20.98
N PHE A 239 -16.37 11.23 20.45
CA PHE A 239 -16.73 12.44 19.72
C PHE A 239 -17.88 13.16 20.42
N GLU A 240 -17.55 14.05 21.38
CA GLU A 240 -18.54 14.78 22.20
C GLU A 240 -19.56 15.59 21.36
N ASP A 241 -19.14 16.10 20.19
CA ASP A 241 -20.00 16.82 19.23
C ASP A 241 -21.07 15.94 18.55
N ILE A 242 -21.02 14.61 18.70
CA ILE A 242 -21.85 13.63 17.98
C ILE A 242 -22.59 12.76 19.00
N GLN A 243 -23.93 12.77 19.00
CA GLN A 243 -24.71 11.93 19.91
C GLN A 243 -24.99 10.51 19.40
N GLU A 244 -25.10 10.34 18.08
CA GLU A 244 -25.47 9.06 17.46
C GLU A 244 -24.26 8.12 17.30
N VAL A 245 -24.37 6.88 17.81
CA VAL A 245 -23.33 5.84 17.69
C VAL A 245 -22.95 5.57 16.24
N ASP A 246 -23.92 5.46 15.34
CA ASP A 246 -23.75 5.31 13.89
C ASP A 246 -22.84 6.42 13.31
N SER A 247 -23.15 7.68 13.64
CA SER A 247 -22.35 8.84 13.20
C SER A 247 -20.94 8.84 13.82
N LYS A 248 -20.77 8.33 15.06
CA LYS A 248 -19.45 8.11 15.67
C LYS A 248 -18.65 7.01 14.94
N LEU A 249 -19.29 5.90 14.54
CA LEU A 249 -18.66 4.81 13.78
C LEU A 249 -18.15 5.30 12.42
N VAL A 250 -18.97 6.02 11.65
CA VAL A 250 -18.57 6.58 10.35
C VAL A 250 -17.43 7.61 10.52
N LYS A 251 -17.48 8.43 11.57
CA LYS A 251 -16.40 9.39 11.89
C LYS A 251 -15.09 8.69 12.25
N LEU A 252 -15.15 7.62 13.03
CA LEU A 252 -13.98 6.81 13.41
C LEU A 252 -13.34 6.13 12.21
N ALA A 253 -14.15 5.53 11.34
CA ALA A 253 -13.69 4.87 10.11
C ALA A 253 -12.86 5.81 9.23
N LYS A 254 -13.36 7.03 8.99
CA LYS A 254 -12.61 8.09 8.27
C LYS A 254 -11.32 8.53 8.97
N ILE A 255 -11.29 8.49 10.30
CA ILE A 255 -10.12 8.88 11.10
C ILE A 255 -9.07 7.76 11.15
N MET A 256 -9.47 6.48 11.01
CA MET A 256 -8.56 5.33 11.06
C MET A 256 -8.20 4.77 9.68
N GLN A 257 -8.84 5.22 8.60
CA GLN A 257 -8.78 4.57 7.28
C GLN A 257 -9.19 3.09 7.41
N GLY A 258 -10.34 2.91 8.08
CA GLY A 258 -10.89 1.62 8.52
C GLY A 258 -12.24 1.29 7.88
N ILE A 259 -12.57 0.01 7.91
CA ILE A 259 -13.77 -0.60 7.33
C ILE A 259 -14.78 -0.84 8.46
N VAL A 260 -16.02 -0.40 8.29
CA VAL A 260 -17.10 -0.64 9.28
C VAL A 260 -17.65 -2.05 9.10
N VAL A 261 -17.82 -2.79 10.20
CA VAL A 261 -18.45 -4.11 10.21
C VAL A 261 -19.78 -4.02 10.94
N THR A 262 -20.89 -4.07 10.20
CA THR A 262 -22.26 -3.88 10.70
C THR A 262 -23.23 -4.95 10.15
N ASN A 263 -24.39 -5.08 10.78
CA ASN A 263 -25.53 -5.83 10.25
C ASN A 263 -26.64 -4.88 9.76
N ASP A 264 -26.57 -3.58 10.05
CA ASP A 264 -27.64 -2.63 9.74
C ASP A 264 -27.53 -2.07 8.31
N PHE A 265 -28.58 -2.30 7.52
CA PHE A 265 -28.69 -1.87 6.12
C PHE A 265 -28.81 -0.35 5.94
N ASN A 266 -29.15 0.40 6.99
CA ASN A 266 -29.14 1.87 6.99
C ASN A 266 -27.72 2.39 7.21
N LEU A 267 -26.96 1.80 8.14
CA LEU A 267 -25.55 2.16 8.37
C LEU A 267 -24.69 1.87 7.13
N ASN A 268 -24.92 0.76 6.41
CA ASN A 268 -24.34 0.53 5.08
C ASN A 268 -24.46 1.78 4.18
N LYS A 269 -25.68 2.28 3.96
CA LYS A 269 -25.97 3.42 3.07
C LYS A 269 -25.37 4.73 3.54
N VAL A 270 -25.32 4.96 4.87
CA VAL A 270 -24.70 6.16 5.43
C VAL A 270 -23.19 6.13 5.18
N CYS A 271 -22.55 4.98 5.35
CA CYS A 271 -21.13 4.78 5.01
C CYS A 271 -20.87 4.95 3.50
N ASP A 272 -21.71 4.35 2.62
CA ASP A 272 -21.60 4.47 1.17
C ASP A 272 -21.64 5.94 0.72
N LEU A 273 -22.65 6.69 1.18
CA LEU A 273 -22.79 8.14 0.92
C LEU A 273 -21.65 8.99 1.50
N GLN A 274 -20.89 8.44 2.44
CA GLN A 274 -19.77 9.09 3.09
C GLN A 274 -18.41 8.62 2.54
N GLY A 275 -18.35 7.64 1.63
CA GLY A 275 -17.10 7.09 1.13
C GLY A 275 -16.35 6.26 2.18
N VAL A 276 -17.06 5.50 3.00
CA VAL A 276 -16.51 4.57 3.99
C VAL A 276 -16.84 3.14 3.57
N GLN A 277 -15.83 2.27 3.50
CA GLN A 277 -16.03 0.86 3.17
C GLN A 277 -16.78 0.12 4.29
N VAL A 278 -17.63 -0.83 3.90
CA VAL A 278 -18.44 -1.63 4.83
C VAL A 278 -18.34 -3.13 4.52
N LEU A 279 -18.26 -3.95 5.56
CA LEU A 279 -18.43 -5.39 5.50
C LEU A 279 -19.69 -5.76 6.28
N ASN A 280 -20.76 -6.13 5.56
CA ASN A 280 -22.01 -6.56 6.19
C ASN A 280 -22.11 -8.09 6.23
N ILE A 281 -22.35 -8.65 7.43
CA ILE A 281 -22.34 -10.11 7.62
C ILE A 281 -23.57 -10.76 6.97
N ASN A 282 -24.67 -10.03 6.79
CA ASN A 282 -25.84 -10.54 6.07
C ASN A 282 -25.57 -10.62 4.56
N ASP A 283 -24.80 -9.69 4.00
CA ASP A 283 -24.39 -9.73 2.60
C ASP A 283 -23.37 -10.85 2.36
N LEU A 284 -22.40 -11.04 3.27
CA LEU A 284 -21.51 -12.21 3.26
C LEU A 284 -22.30 -13.53 3.35
N ALA A 285 -23.25 -13.63 4.28
CA ALA A 285 -24.10 -14.83 4.45
C ALA A 285 -25.01 -15.11 3.24
N ASN A 286 -25.33 -14.10 2.42
CA ASN A 286 -26.00 -14.29 1.14
C ASN A 286 -25.02 -14.72 0.03
N ALA A 287 -23.80 -14.16 0.02
CA ALA A 287 -22.77 -14.47 -0.98
C ALA A 287 -22.22 -15.90 -0.89
N VAL A 288 -22.16 -16.49 0.31
CA VAL A 288 -21.71 -17.88 0.53
C VAL A 288 -22.83 -18.93 0.40
N LYS A 289 -24.04 -18.54 -0.04
CA LYS A 289 -25.11 -19.52 -0.31
C LYS A 289 -24.71 -20.44 -1.47
N PRO A 290 -24.97 -21.76 -1.39
CA PRO A 290 -24.65 -22.69 -2.47
C PRO A 290 -25.21 -22.19 -3.81
N VAL A 291 -24.31 -21.98 -4.78
CA VAL A 291 -24.67 -21.79 -6.17
C VAL A 291 -25.03 -23.15 -6.73
N VAL A 292 -26.15 -23.22 -7.45
CA VAL A 292 -26.63 -24.43 -8.10
C VAL A 292 -26.62 -24.17 -9.60
N LEU A 293 -26.03 -25.08 -10.37
CA LEU A 293 -25.82 -24.94 -11.81
C LEU A 293 -26.69 -25.92 -12.61
N PRO A 294 -27.14 -25.55 -13.83
CA PRO A 294 -27.75 -26.50 -14.76
C PRO A 294 -26.81 -27.68 -15.04
N GLY A 295 -27.32 -28.90 -14.91
CA GLY A 295 -26.56 -30.15 -15.02
C GLY A 295 -26.08 -30.73 -13.70
N GLU A 296 -26.16 -30.01 -12.58
CA GLU A 296 -25.84 -30.58 -11.26
C GLU A 296 -26.92 -31.53 -10.76
N GLU A 297 -26.52 -32.50 -9.93
CA GLU A 297 -27.40 -33.45 -9.27
C GLU A 297 -27.66 -33.03 -7.82
N MET A 298 -28.91 -33.09 -7.38
CA MET A 298 -29.34 -32.72 -6.04
C MET A 298 -30.23 -33.80 -5.44
N HIS A 299 -30.05 -34.11 -4.15
CA HIS A 299 -30.93 -34.99 -3.40
C HIS A 299 -32.00 -34.15 -2.68
N VAL A 300 -33.28 -34.28 -3.05
CA VAL A 300 -34.35 -33.38 -2.60
C VAL A 300 -35.59 -34.13 -2.14
N GLN A 301 -36.25 -33.67 -1.07
CA GLN A 301 -37.58 -34.17 -0.70
C GLN A 301 -38.67 -33.39 -1.41
N VAL A 302 -39.52 -34.06 -2.19
CA VAL A 302 -40.70 -33.40 -2.78
C VAL A 302 -41.76 -33.24 -1.69
N ILE A 303 -42.11 -32.00 -1.35
CA ILE A 303 -42.95 -31.67 -0.19
C ILE A 303 -44.43 -31.52 -0.60
N LYS A 304 -44.70 -30.96 -1.78
CA LYS A 304 -46.06 -30.64 -2.23
C LYS A 304 -46.22 -30.70 -3.76
N ASP A 305 -47.47 -30.66 -4.20
CA ASP A 305 -47.87 -30.55 -5.60
C ASP A 305 -47.43 -29.21 -6.22
N GLY A 306 -47.12 -29.22 -7.51
CA GLY A 306 -46.71 -28.03 -8.26
C GLY A 306 -47.88 -27.19 -8.78
N LYS A 307 -47.56 -26.15 -9.57
CA LYS A 307 -48.58 -25.29 -10.20
C LYS A 307 -49.05 -25.84 -11.55
N GLU A 308 -48.14 -26.49 -12.30
CA GLU A 308 -48.43 -27.11 -13.59
C GLU A 308 -48.53 -28.62 -13.47
N HIS A 309 -48.98 -29.29 -14.53
CA HIS A 309 -49.27 -30.71 -14.51
C HIS A 309 -48.01 -31.55 -14.20
N ASN A 310 -48.17 -32.54 -13.31
CA ASN A 310 -47.11 -33.44 -12.81
C ASN A 310 -45.89 -32.79 -12.11
N GLN A 311 -45.84 -31.47 -11.92
CA GLN A 311 -44.79 -30.86 -11.11
C GLN A 311 -44.91 -31.24 -9.62
N GLY A 312 -43.76 -31.38 -8.96
CA GLY A 312 -43.64 -31.34 -7.50
C GLY A 312 -42.83 -30.12 -7.06
N ILE A 313 -42.97 -29.68 -5.81
CA ILE A 313 -42.16 -28.62 -5.21
C ILE A 313 -41.38 -29.17 -4.03
N ALA A 314 -40.06 -28.95 -4.06
CA ALA A 314 -39.13 -29.11 -2.96
C ALA A 314 -38.57 -27.74 -2.54
N TYR A 315 -37.83 -27.71 -1.43
CA TYR A 315 -37.12 -26.52 -0.94
C TYR A 315 -35.70 -26.91 -0.51
N LEU A 316 -34.74 -26.01 -0.69
CA LEU A 316 -33.45 -26.07 -0.01
C LEU A 316 -33.57 -25.51 1.42
N ASP A 317 -32.58 -25.82 2.27
CA ASP A 317 -32.48 -25.29 3.63
C ASP A 317 -32.41 -23.75 3.70
N ASP A 318 -31.97 -23.09 2.61
CA ASP A 318 -31.96 -21.62 2.47
C ASP A 318 -33.31 -21.02 2.05
N GLY A 319 -34.33 -21.85 1.83
CA GLY A 319 -35.66 -21.45 1.37
C GLY A 319 -35.81 -21.34 -0.16
N THR A 320 -34.76 -21.57 -0.95
CA THR A 320 -34.84 -21.60 -2.42
C THR A 320 -35.87 -22.64 -2.87
N MET A 321 -36.84 -22.24 -3.70
CA MET A 321 -37.87 -23.15 -4.21
C MET A 321 -37.34 -23.96 -5.40
N ILE A 322 -37.53 -25.28 -5.35
CA ILE A 322 -37.18 -26.21 -6.43
C ILE A 322 -38.47 -26.73 -7.06
N VAL A 323 -38.66 -26.50 -8.34
CA VAL A 323 -39.75 -27.06 -9.15
C VAL A 323 -39.23 -28.30 -9.86
N VAL A 324 -39.74 -29.46 -9.48
CA VAL A 324 -39.37 -30.76 -10.04
C VAL A 324 -40.42 -31.17 -11.07
N GLU A 325 -40.10 -31.10 -12.37
CA GLU A 325 -40.94 -31.65 -13.43
C GLU A 325 -41.13 -33.17 -13.20
N GLU A 326 -42.35 -33.70 -13.38
CA GLU A 326 -42.74 -35.08 -13.00
C GLU A 326 -42.62 -35.43 -11.50
N GLY A 327 -42.20 -34.49 -10.64
CA GLY A 327 -42.04 -34.65 -9.20
C GLY A 327 -43.31 -35.04 -8.43
N LYS A 328 -44.51 -34.82 -8.98
CA LYS A 328 -45.80 -35.14 -8.35
C LYS A 328 -45.91 -36.59 -7.85
N ASN A 329 -45.32 -37.54 -8.59
CA ASN A 329 -45.35 -38.96 -8.26
C ASN A 329 -44.43 -39.34 -7.07
N TYR A 330 -43.62 -38.38 -6.59
CA TYR A 330 -42.60 -38.57 -5.56
C TYR A 330 -42.86 -37.75 -4.28
N ILE A 331 -44.03 -37.12 -4.15
CA ILE A 331 -44.42 -36.35 -2.95
C ILE A 331 -44.25 -37.20 -1.68
N GLY A 332 -43.62 -36.60 -0.66
CA GLY A 332 -43.23 -37.23 0.60
C GLY A 332 -41.89 -37.96 0.57
N ARG A 333 -41.32 -38.25 -0.62
CA ARG A 333 -40.07 -39.01 -0.80
C ARG A 333 -38.90 -38.09 -1.11
N TYR A 334 -37.71 -38.57 -0.75
CA TYR A 334 -36.45 -38.05 -1.24
C TYR A 334 -36.12 -38.70 -2.59
N ILE A 335 -35.63 -37.91 -3.55
CA ILE A 335 -35.21 -38.34 -4.87
C ILE A 335 -33.99 -37.56 -5.34
N ASP A 336 -33.16 -38.19 -6.18
CA ASP A 336 -32.13 -37.50 -6.93
C ASP A 336 -32.78 -36.78 -8.13
N VAL A 337 -32.47 -35.50 -8.30
CA VAL A 337 -32.92 -34.67 -9.42
C VAL A 337 -31.73 -34.00 -10.10
N LEU A 338 -31.78 -33.90 -11.42
CA LEU A 338 -30.80 -33.15 -12.22
C LEU A 338 -31.39 -31.79 -12.60
N VAL A 339 -30.63 -30.73 -12.34
CA VAL A 339 -31.06 -29.34 -12.52
C VAL A 339 -31.12 -29.00 -14.01
N THR A 340 -32.27 -28.53 -14.49
CA THR A 340 -32.49 -28.16 -15.89
C THR A 340 -32.25 -26.68 -16.15
N SER A 341 -32.64 -25.80 -15.22
CA SER A 341 -32.39 -24.36 -15.29
C SER A 341 -32.56 -23.70 -13.92
N VAL A 342 -32.04 -22.48 -13.78
CA VAL A 342 -32.23 -21.64 -12.59
C VAL A 342 -32.74 -20.28 -13.05
N LEU A 343 -33.87 -19.83 -12.48
CA LEU A 343 -34.46 -18.53 -12.76
C LEU A 343 -34.43 -17.66 -11.50
N GLN A 344 -33.92 -16.43 -11.65
CA GLN A 344 -34.04 -15.41 -10.62
C GLN A 344 -35.37 -14.69 -10.78
N THR A 345 -36.14 -14.56 -9.69
CA THR A 345 -37.43 -13.86 -9.66
C THR A 345 -37.41 -12.74 -8.63
N SER A 346 -38.42 -11.86 -8.66
CA SER A 346 -38.59 -10.80 -7.65
C SER A 346 -38.84 -11.32 -6.23
N ALA A 347 -39.22 -12.59 -6.07
CA ALA A 347 -39.38 -13.25 -4.77
C ALA A 347 -38.14 -14.07 -4.35
N GLY A 348 -37.06 -14.06 -5.15
CA GLY A 348 -35.84 -14.83 -4.94
C GLY A 348 -35.57 -15.86 -6.04
N ARG A 349 -34.65 -16.79 -5.75
CA ARG A 349 -34.19 -17.83 -6.67
C ARG A 349 -35.21 -18.96 -6.79
N MET A 350 -35.40 -19.47 -8.01
CA MET A 350 -36.18 -20.67 -8.32
C MET A 350 -35.35 -21.63 -9.17
N ILE A 351 -35.22 -22.87 -8.72
CA ILE A 351 -34.49 -23.94 -9.42
C ILE A 351 -35.51 -24.83 -10.13
N PHE A 352 -35.23 -25.23 -11.36
CA PHE A 352 -36.01 -26.21 -12.10
C PHE A 352 -35.17 -27.48 -12.27
N ALA A 353 -35.77 -28.64 -12.05
CA ALA A 353 -35.07 -29.92 -12.09
C ALA A 353 -35.97 -31.06 -12.59
N LYS A 354 -35.36 -32.18 -12.98
CA LYS A 354 -36.03 -33.42 -13.38
C LYS A 354 -35.53 -34.58 -12.52
N PRO A 355 -36.40 -35.54 -12.10
CA PRO A 355 -35.96 -36.78 -11.51
C PRO A 355 -34.85 -37.40 -12.35
N LYS A 356 -33.72 -37.74 -11.71
CA LYS A 356 -32.66 -38.48 -12.38
C LYS A 356 -33.24 -39.84 -12.76
N LEU A 357 -33.51 -40.03 -14.05
CA LEU A 357 -33.86 -41.35 -14.56
C LEU A 357 -32.68 -42.27 -14.25
N LEU A 358 -32.88 -43.16 -13.29
CA LEU A 358 -32.00 -44.31 -13.09
C LEU A 358 -31.98 -45.07 -14.41
N GLU A 359 -30.86 -45.01 -15.12
CA GLU A 359 -30.54 -45.97 -16.16
C GLU A 359 -30.54 -47.35 -15.51
N LYS A 360 -31.67 -48.05 -15.66
CA LYS A 360 -31.73 -49.47 -15.41
C LYS A 360 -30.87 -50.13 -16.47
N ALA A 361 -29.59 -50.34 -16.13
CA ALA A 361 -28.72 -51.22 -16.89
C ALA A 361 -29.45 -52.56 -17.11
N LEU A 362 -29.55 -52.92 -18.39
CA LEU A 362 -30.19 -54.15 -18.89
C LEU A 362 -29.21 -55.33 -18.89
#